data_AF-A0AAE4D427-F1
#
_entry.id   AF-A0AAE4D427-F1
#
_cell.length_a   1.000
_cell.length_b   1.000
_cell.length_c   1.000
_cell.angle_alpha   90.00
_cell.angle_beta   90.00
_cell.angle_gamma   90.00
#
_symmetry.space_group_name_H-M   'P 1'
#
loop_
_entity.id
_entity.type
_entity.pdbx_description
1 polymer ?
#
loop_
_entity_poly.entity_id
_entity_poly.type
_entity_poly.pdbx_seq_one_letter_code
_entity_poly.pdbx_strand_id
1 'polypeptide(L)'
;MLWSLVKILAFVVLVTALTYGGVLLMEVPGEVVIDVAGFGMTMSVLELVVVLGLLVGLVWLGFKLAGFLVASFKFLNGDETAISRYFSRNRERKGFDALSEGMMALASGEGQLAMTKASRAEKYLGKPHLTDLLAAQAAEMAGDRRTAERTYRKLLEDERTRFVGVRGIMKQKLSDGDTDTAMKLAEKAFALKPRHEETQDTLLRLQAEKADWQGARETLGAKLKTGTLPRDVHTRRDAVLALSQAREMLASGDAAKANEAVLEADRLSPELIPAAVMAAEVHAEKGNARAATKAIKKAWVGHPHPDLARAFAGIVPDEDPQARIKRFKPLLKINPEDPETRMLLAELHIAAEDFPEARRALGDLIETDPTARSLTLMAAIERGEGKPDSVVRGWLTKALTAPRGPQWICDKCHTIHADWAPVCTHCKAFDTLAWRRPPVGEVAMPGGTEMLPLIVGQRDKIPSEPADPPEEAELIADATATEK
;
A
#
# COMPACT_ATOMS: atom_id res chain seq x y z
N MET A 1 -4.30 -59.56 29.23
CA MET A 1 -4.21 -60.91 29.83
C MET A 1 -3.70 -61.98 28.84
N LEU A 2 -4.20 -62.04 27.60
CA LEU A 2 -3.78 -63.05 26.58
C LEU A 2 -2.26 -63.11 26.33
N TRP A 3 -1.57 -61.96 26.30
CA TRP A 3 -0.12 -61.93 26.07
C TRP A 3 0.69 -62.52 27.23
N SER A 4 0.17 -62.48 28.45
CA SER A 4 0.80 -63.12 29.62
C SER A 4 0.62 -64.64 29.57
N LEU A 5 -0.56 -65.11 29.14
CA LEU A 5 -0.86 -66.53 29.00
C LEU A 5 0.04 -67.19 27.94
N VAL A 6 0.25 -66.53 26.79
CA VAL A 6 1.14 -67.01 25.73
C VAL A 6 2.59 -67.15 26.21
N LYS A 7 3.09 -66.19 27.01
CA LYS A 7 4.45 -66.27 27.57
C LYS A 7 4.62 -67.44 28.53
N ILE A 8 3.61 -67.70 29.37
CA ILE A 8 3.63 -68.81 30.32
C ILE A 8 3.55 -70.15 29.58
N LEU A 9 2.64 -70.28 28.60
CA LEU A 9 2.52 -71.51 27.81
C LEU A 9 3.80 -71.81 27.03
N ALA A 10 4.40 -70.80 26.39
CA ALA A 10 5.66 -70.94 25.68
C ALA A 10 6.81 -71.33 26.62
N PHE A 11 6.87 -70.76 27.83
CA PHE A 11 7.85 -71.13 28.85
C PHE A 11 7.69 -72.59 29.29
N VAL A 12 6.45 -73.05 29.55
CA VAL A 12 6.19 -74.44 29.94
C VAL A 12 6.58 -75.40 28.81
N VAL A 13 6.20 -75.12 27.57
CA VAL A 13 6.58 -75.95 26.41
C VAL A 13 8.11 -76.03 26.25
N LEU A 14 8.80 -74.89 26.41
CA LEU A 14 10.26 -74.84 26.35
C LEU A 14 10.91 -75.69 27.44
N VAL A 15 10.46 -75.55 28.69
CA VAL A 15 11.01 -76.32 29.82
C VAL A 15 10.77 -77.81 29.61
N THR A 16 9.56 -78.21 29.22
CA THR A 16 9.23 -79.62 28.94
C THR A 16 10.09 -80.20 27.82
N ALA A 17 10.28 -79.45 26.73
CA ALA A 17 11.14 -79.85 25.61
C ALA A 17 12.61 -79.99 26.03
N LEU A 18 13.13 -79.07 26.86
CA LEU A 18 14.49 -79.13 27.40
C LEU A 18 14.69 -80.34 28.31
N THR A 19 13.74 -80.62 29.23
CA THR A 19 13.81 -81.82 30.08
C THR A 19 13.74 -83.10 29.27
N TYR A 20 12.85 -83.17 28.27
CA TYR A 20 12.74 -84.34 27.39
C TYR A 20 14.02 -84.57 26.58
N GLY A 21 14.58 -83.50 26.00
CA GLY A 21 15.87 -83.57 25.30
C GLY A 21 17.03 -83.98 26.20
N GLY A 22 17.04 -83.55 27.47
CA GLY A 22 18.03 -83.96 28.47
C GLY A 22 17.97 -85.46 28.79
N VAL A 23 16.77 -86.03 28.94
CA VAL A 23 16.57 -87.48 29.16
C VAL A 23 17.05 -88.27 27.95
N LEU A 24 16.70 -87.83 26.74
CA LEU A 24 17.13 -88.48 25.50
C LEU A 24 18.65 -88.49 25.34
N LEU A 25 19.33 -87.45 25.82
CA LEU A 25 20.79 -87.36 25.82
C LEU A 25 21.46 -88.26 26.86
N MET A 26 20.80 -88.54 28.00
CA MET A 26 21.29 -89.49 29.01
C MET A 26 21.32 -90.92 28.51
N GLU A 27 20.45 -91.26 27.56
CA GLU A 27 20.33 -92.62 26.99
C GLU A 27 21.27 -92.87 25.81
N VAL A 28 22.03 -91.87 25.32
CA VAL A 28 22.97 -92.03 24.21
C VAL A 28 24.29 -92.65 24.72
N PRO A 29 24.62 -93.89 24.34
CA PRO A 29 25.90 -94.49 24.72
C PRO A 29 27.03 -93.90 23.87
N GLY A 30 28.02 -93.31 24.53
CA GLY A 30 29.22 -92.78 23.87
C GLY A 30 30.09 -91.98 24.84
N GLU A 31 31.40 -92.15 24.76
CA GLU A 31 32.38 -91.33 25.47
C GLU A 31 33.10 -90.45 24.45
N VAL A 32 33.18 -89.15 24.73
CA VAL A 32 33.93 -88.21 23.90
C VAL A 32 35.27 -87.98 24.58
N VAL A 33 36.34 -88.36 23.89
CA VAL A 33 37.72 -88.13 24.34
C VAL A 33 38.19 -86.80 23.76
N ILE A 34 38.46 -85.83 24.63
CA ILE A 34 39.06 -84.56 24.25
C ILE A 34 40.50 -84.59 24.74
N ASP A 35 41.46 -84.63 23.80
CA ASP A 35 42.88 -84.50 24.09
C ASP A 35 43.35 -83.09 23.71
N VAL A 36 43.71 -82.30 24.72
CA VAL A 36 44.24 -80.95 24.54
C VAL A 36 45.52 -80.82 25.36
N ALA A 37 46.63 -80.53 24.69
CA ALA A 37 47.93 -80.27 25.31
C ALA A 37 48.42 -81.38 26.27
N GLY A 38 48.09 -82.65 25.98
CA GLY A 38 48.53 -83.81 26.76
C GLY A 38 47.67 -84.16 27.97
N PHE A 39 46.55 -83.44 28.18
CA PHE A 39 45.50 -83.82 29.13
C PHE A 39 44.32 -84.43 28.38
N GLY A 40 44.19 -85.75 28.46
CA GLY A 40 43.01 -86.47 27.98
C GLY A 40 41.91 -86.45 29.04
N MET A 41 40.78 -85.81 28.74
CA MET A 41 39.55 -85.93 29.54
C MET A 41 38.52 -86.78 28.78
N THR A 42 38.05 -87.84 29.42
CA THR A 42 36.90 -88.63 28.96
C THR A 42 35.64 -88.03 29.57
N MET A 43 34.73 -87.54 28.73
CA MET A 43 33.45 -86.99 29.19
C MET A 43 32.29 -87.74 28.54
N SER A 44 31.19 -87.85 29.29
CA SER A 44 29.92 -88.32 28.75
C SER A 44 29.32 -87.30 27.78
N VAL A 45 28.47 -87.73 26.85
CA VAL A 45 27.79 -86.85 25.88
C VAL A 45 27.01 -85.72 26.57
N LEU A 46 26.43 -86.00 27.74
CA LEU A 46 25.71 -85.01 28.55
C LEU A 46 26.64 -83.93 29.13
N GLU A 47 27.79 -84.33 29.67
CA GLU A 47 28.79 -83.39 30.19
C GLU A 47 29.32 -82.47 29.08
N LEU A 48 29.56 -83.00 27.88
CA LEU A 48 29.96 -82.20 26.72
C LEU A 48 28.92 -81.12 26.36
N VAL A 49 27.63 -81.47 26.32
CA VAL A 49 26.56 -80.51 25.99
C VAL A 49 26.42 -79.45 27.07
N VAL A 50 26.57 -79.81 28.34
CA VAL A 50 26.56 -78.83 29.45
C VAL A 50 27.75 -77.88 29.37
N VAL A 51 28.95 -78.39 29.11
CA VAL A 51 30.17 -77.57 28.94
C VAL A 51 30.02 -76.64 27.72
N LEU A 52 29.50 -77.14 26.59
CA LEU A 52 29.24 -76.33 25.41
C LEU A 52 28.20 -75.25 25.69
N GLY A 53 27.13 -75.57 26.40
CA GLY A 53 26.09 -74.62 26.82
C GLY A 53 26.64 -73.52 27.74
N LEU A 54 27.48 -73.90 28.71
CA LEU A 54 28.19 -72.95 29.58
C LEU A 54 29.13 -72.04 28.79
N LEU A 55 29.85 -72.59 27.80
CA LEU A 55 30.75 -71.82 26.95
C LEU A 55 29.97 -70.82 26.08
N VAL A 56 28.87 -71.24 25.46
CA VAL A 56 27.97 -70.33 24.71
C VAL A 56 27.40 -69.24 25.62
N GLY A 57 26.99 -69.60 26.84
CA GLY A 57 26.52 -68.66 27.85
C GLY A 57 27.59 -67.63 28.26
N LEU A 58 28.82 -68.08 28.48
CA LEU A 58 29.97 -67.22 28.78
C LEU A 58 30.32 -66.29 27.62
N VAL A 59 30.30 -66.79 26.38
CA VAL A 59 30.53 -65.96 25.19
C VAL A 59 29.43 -64.92 25.02
N TRP A 60 28.16 -65.30 25.20
CA TRP A 60 27.03 -64.37 25.15
C TRP A 60 27.13 -63.29 26.24
N LEU A 61 27.48 -63.69 27.46
CA LEU A 61 27.71 -62.77 28.57
C LEU A 61 28.88 -61.83 28.29
N GLY A 62 29.97 -62.35 27.70
CA GLY A 62 31.11 -61.58 27.22
C GLY A 62 30.71 -60.53 26.19
N PHE A 63 29.92 -60.89 25.18
CA PHE A 63 29.38 -59.92 24.21
C PHE A 63 28.48 -58.86 24.86
N LYS A 64 27.69 -59.22 25.87
CA LYS A 64 26.88 -58.26 26.63
C LYS A 64 27.74 -57.31 27.47
N LEU A 65 28.75 -57.81 28.14
CA LEU A 65 29.70 -57.01 28.92
C LEU A 65 30.54 -56.09 28.02
N ALA A 66 31.03 -56.60 26.88
CA ALA A 66 31.73 -55.80 25.88
C ALA A 66 30.82 -54.71 25.29
N GLY A 67 29.56 -55.04 24.98
CA GLY A 67 28.57 -54.06 24.53
C GLY A 67 28.29 -52.98 25.59
N PHE A 68 28.23 -53.36 26.87
CA PHE A 68 28.08 -52.43 27.98
C PHE A 68 29.30 -51.52 28.16
N LEU A 69 30.51 -52.09 28.07
CA LEU A 69 31.76 -51.33 28.11
C LEU A 69 31.89 -50.36 26.93
N VAL A 70 31.57 -50.78 25.71
CA VAL A 70 31.55 -49.90 24.52
C VAL A 70 30.51 -48.78 24.68
N ALA A 71 29.33 -49.08 25.21
CA ALA A 71 28.31 -48.06 25.48
C ALA A 71 28.76 -47.05 26.54
N SER A 72 29.45 -47.52 27.59
CA SER A 72 29.99 -46.69 28.68
C SER A 72 31.16 -45.82 28.19
N PHE A 73 32.01 -46.36 27.31
CA PHE A 73 33.09 -45.61 26.68
C PHE A 73 32.57 -44.57 25.70
N LYS A 74 31.56 -44.90 24.88
CA LYS A 74 30.88 -43.94 24.00
C LYS A 74 30.14 -42.83 24.78
N PHE A 75 29.62 -43.15 25.97
CA PHE A 75 29.04 -42.16 26.88
C PHE A 75 30.10 -41.17 27.40
N LEU A 76 31.30 -41.63 27.77
CA LEU A 76 32.41 -40.73 28.12
C LEU A 76 32.91 -39.92 26.92
N ASN A 77 32.85 -40.47 25.70
CA ASN A 77 33.29 -39.81 24.47
C ASN A 77 32.23 -38.92 23.79
N GLY A 78 31.05 -38.73 24.39
CA GLY A 78 30.08 -37.72 23.93
C GLY A 78 29.24 -38.11 22.71
N ASP A 79 29.11 -39.40 22.39
CA ASP A 79 28.32 -39.85 21.24
C ASP A 79 26.80 -39.86 21.56
N GLU A 80 25.99 -39.20 20.73
CA GLU A 80 24.56 -38.92 20.95
C GLU A 80 23.71 -40.18 21.22
N THR A 81 23.22 -40.34 22.46
CA THR A 81 22.39 -41.49 22.86
C THR A 81 20.88 -41.24 22.76
N ALA A 82 20.06 -42.29 22.87
CA ALA A 82 18.60 -42.23 22.85
C ALA A 82 17.98 -41.29 23.92
N ILE A 83 18.71 -41.02 25.01
CA ILE A 83 18.28 -40.13 26.10
C ILE A 83 18.38 -38.66 25.68
N SER A 84 19.46 -38.25 24.99
CA SER A 84 19.58 -36.87 24.47
C SER A 84 18.48 -36.58 23.45
N ARG A 85 18.11 -37.58 22.64
CA ARG A 85 16.96 -37.52 21.71
C ARG A 85 15.61 -37.32 22.41
N TYR A 86 15.41 -37.89 23.59
CA TYR A 86 14.18 -37.69 24.36
C TYR A 86 14.11 -36.26 24.94
N PHE A 87 15.20 -35.77 25.52
CA PHE A 87 15.26 -34.41 26.07
C PHE A 87 15.19 -33.33 24.99
N SER A 88 15.88 -33.51 23.85
CA SER A 88 15.80 -32.58 22.72
C SER A 88 14.38 -32.52 22.17
N ARG A 89 13.71 -33.67 22.01
CA ARG A 89 12.32 -33.74 21.54
C ARG A 89 11.33 -33.11 22.52
N ASN A 90 11.54 -33.28 23.83
CA ASN A 90 10.71 -32.62 24.84
C ASN A 90 10.93 -31.10 24.87
N ARG A 91 12.18 -30.65 24.72
CA ARG A 91 12.53 -29.22 24.63
C ARG A 91 11.92 -28.59 23.39
N GLU A 92 12.04 -29.26 22.25
CA GLU A 92 11.46 -28.79 20.98
C GLU A 92 9.92 -28.73 21.04
N ARG A 93 9.27 -29.74 21.63
CA ARG A 93 7.82 -29.71 21.86
C ARG A 93 7.39 -28.51 22.70
N LYS A 94 8.01 -28.28 23.86
CA LYS A 94 7.74 -27.10 24.71
C LYS A 94 8.01 -25.78 23.99
N GLY A 95 9.02 -25.75 23.12
CA GLY A 95 9.36 -24.60 22.31
C GLY A 95 8.30 -24.28 21.28
N PHE A 96 7.79 -25.28 20.55
CA PHE A 96 6.71 -25.11 19.60
C PHE A 96 5.38 -24.81 20.28
N ASP A 97 5.07 -25.43 21.42
CA ASP A 97 3.87 -25.10 22.21
C ASP A 97 3.89 -23.61 22.62
N ALA A 98 5.04 -23.11 23.11
CA ALA A 98 5.20 -21.68 23.44
C ALA A 98 5.11 -20.78 22.20
N LEU A 99 5.65 -21.22 21.05
CA LEU A 99 5.54 -20.48 19.79
C LEU A 99 4.08 -20.37 19.34
N SER A 100 3.33 -21.48 19.37
CA SER A 100 1.90 -21.54 19.03
C SER A 100 1.06 -20.67 19.96
N GLU A 101 1.28 -20.76 21.28
CA GLU A 101 0.62 -19.88 22.25
C GLU A 101 0.93 -18.39 21.99
N GLY A 102 2.18 -18.07 21.62
CA GLY A 102 2.56 -16.71 21.26
C GLY A 102 1.90 -16.20 19.99
N MET A 103 1.76 -17.05 18.96
CA MET A 103 1.02 -16.72 17.74
C MET A 103 -0.47 -16.49 18.00
N MET A 104 -1.08 -17.31 18.88
CA MET A 104 -2.48 -17.10 19.29
C MET A 104 -2.64 -15.78 20.07
N ALA A 105 -1.73 -15.49 21.00
CA ALA A 105 -1.75 -14.22 21.74
C ALA A 105 -1.61 -13.01 20.80
N LEU A 106 -0.74 -13.09 19.78
CA LEU A 106 -0.67 -12.07 18.72
C LEU A 106 -2.00 -11.92 17.98
N ALA A 107 -2.62 -13.02 17.55
CA ALA A 107 -3.89 -12.98 16.85
C ALA A 107 -5.02 -12.37 17.71
N SER A 108 -4.96 -12.55 19.03
CA SER A 108 -5.90 -11.99 20.01
C SER A 108 -5.59 -10.54 20.43
N GLY A 109 -4.51 -9.92 19.93
CA GLY A 109 -4.13 -8.56 20.32
C GLY A 109 -3.34 -8.46 21.64
N GLU A 110 -2.97 -9.59 22.24
CA GLU A 110 -2.30 -9.66 23.55
C GLU A 110 -0.77 -9.56 23.40
N GLY A 111 -0.28 -8.38 23.00
CA GLY A 111 1.15 -8.15 22.70
C GLY A 111 2.12 -8.54 23.83
N GLN A 112 1.81 -8.19 25.08
CA GLN A 112 2.67 -8.52 26.24
C GLN A 112 2.73 -10.03 26.54
N LEU A 113 1.59 -10.72 26.42
CA LEU A 113 1.56 -12.18 26.55
C LEU A 113 2.36 -12.82 25.43
N ALA A 114 2.17 -12.36 24.19
CA ALA A 114 2.92 -12.83 23.04
C ALA A 114 4.43 -12.64 23.21
N MET A 115 4.88 -11.51 23.76
CA MET A 115 6.31 -11.27 24.04
C MET A 115 6.85 -12.30 25.04
N THR A 116 6.12 -12.55 26.13
CA THR A 116 6.52 -13.54 27.15
C THR A 116 6.63 -14.94 26.56
N LYS A 117 5.67 -15.33 25.71
CA LYS A 117 5.67 -16.62 25.01
C LYS A 117 6.81 -16.70 23.97
N ALA A 118 7.10 -15.61 23.26
CA ALA A 118 8.20 -15.53 22.32
C ALA A 118 9.57 -15.74 22.99
N SER A 119 9.85 -15.07 24.11
CA SER A 119 11.08 -15.28 24.87
C SER A 119 11.21 -16.71 25.42
N ARG A 120 10.08 -17.36 25.76
CA ARG A 120 10.06 -18.77 26.17
C ARG A 120 10.36 -19.70 24.99
N ALA A 121 9.79 -19.42 23.82
CA ALA A 121 10.07 -20.17 22.60
C ALA A 121 11.54 -20.03 22.17
N GLU A 122 12.13 -18.84 22.26
CA GLU A 122 13.56 -18.58 22.00
C GLU A 122 14.47 -19.46 22.88
N LYS A 123 14.22 -19.47 24.20
CA LYS A 123 14.97 -20.30 25.16
C LYS A 123 14.91 -21.79 24.85
N TYR A 124 13.79 -22.30 24.36
CA TYR A 124 13.63 -23.73 24.08
C TYR A 124 14.09 -24.14 22.69
N LEU A 125 13.71 -23.40 21.64
CA LEU A 125 13.97 -23.77 20.25
C LEU A 125 15.38 -23.41 19.79
N GLY A 126 15.92 -22.27 20.23
CA GLY A 126 17.20 -21.77 19.70
C GLY A 126 17.19 -21.58 18.18
N LYS A 127 16.03 -21.21 17.60
CA LYS A 127 15.83 -20.98 16.16
C LYS A 127 15.48 -19.49 15.92
N PRO A 128 16.49 -18.59 15.85
CA PRO A 128 16.28 -17.14 15.79
C PRO A 128 15.32 -16.71 14.68
N HIS A 129 15.42 -17.29 13.48
CA HIS A 129 14.56 -16.96 12.35
C HIS A 129 13.04 -17.09 12.60
N LEU A 130 12.60 -17.97 13.51
CA LEU A 130 11.18 -18.11 13.89
C LEU A 130 10.85 -17.28 15.13
N THR A 131 11.72 -17.33 16.14
CA THR A 131 11.43 -16.75 17.46
C THR A 131 11.61 -15.24 17.46
N ASP A 132 12.57 -14.71 16.71
CA ASP A 132 12.79 -13.26 16.57
C ASP A 132 11.66 -12.62 15.77
N LEU A 133 11.08 -13.32 14.79
CA LEU A 133 9.91 -12.82 14.07
C LEU A 133 8.71 -12.66 15.01
N LEU A 134 8.41 -13.69 15.79
CA LEU A 134 7.34 -13.65 16.79
C LEU A 134 7.61 -12.54 17.83
N ALA A 135 8.85 -12.42 18.31
CA ALA A 135 9.24 -11.40 19.28
C ALA A 135 9.12 -9.97 18.71
N ALA A 136 9.51 -9.74 17.45
CA ALA A 136 9.41 -8.44 16.81
C ALA A 136 7.94 -8.03 16.62
N GLN A 137 7.09 -8.93 16.13
CA GLN A 137 5.65 -8.66 15.97
C GLN A 137 4.96 -8.45 17.32
N ALA A 138 5.34 -9.21 18.35
CA ALA A 138 4.80 -9.06 19.70
C ALA A 138 5.20 -7.72 20.32
N ALA A 139 6.44 -7.29 20.14
CA ALA A 139 6.90 -5.97 20.58
C ALA A 139 6.19 -4.83 19.83
N GLU A 140 5.99 -4.96 18.51
CA GLU A 140 5.21 -3.98 17.72
C GLU A 140 3.77 -3.86 18.25
N MET A 141 3.10 -4.99 18.49
CA MET A 141 1.74 -5.03 19.02
C MET A 141 1.63 -4.50 20.45
N ALA A 142 2.66 -4.75 21.27
CA ALA A 142 2.74 -4.24 22.63
C ALA A 142 3.10 -2.73 22.70
N GLY A 143 3.40 -2.09 21.56
CA GLY A 143 3.84 -0.70 21.50
C GLY A 143 5.32 -0.47 21.86
N ASP A 144 6.09 -1.53 22.15
CA ASP A 144 7.54 -1.44 22.41
C ASP A 144 8.33 -1.34 21.11
N ARG A 145 8.31 -0.13 20.53
CA ARG A 145 8.99 0.22 19.29
C ARG A 145 10.50 0.01 19.31
N ARG A 146 11.16 0.18 20.46
CA ARG A 146 12.62 0.03 20.58
C ARG A 146 13.01 -1.44 20.49
N THR A 147 12.28 -2.30 21.21
CA THR A 147 12.52 -3.74 21.14
C THR A 147 12.14 -4.30 19.77
N ALA A 148 11.03 -3.84 19.18
CA ALA A 148 10.63 -4.24 17.84
C ALA A 148 11.71 -3.93 16.80
N GLU A 149 12.19 -2.68 16.75
CA GLU A 149 13.23 -2.27 15.78
C GLU A 149 14.54 -3.05 15.97
N ARG A 150 14.99 -3.24 17.22
CA ARG A 150 16.20 -4.03 17.51
C ARG A 150 16.05 -5.47 17.04
N THR A 151 14.90 -6.10 17.27
CA THR A 151 14.65 -7.48 16.86
C THR A 151 14.50 -7.59 15.34
N TYR A 152 13.84 -6.64 14.68
CA TYR A 152 13.79 -6.60 13.21
C TYR A 152 15.18 -6.45 12.58
N ARG A 153 16.10 -5.72 13.22
CA ARG A 153 17.50 -5.63 12.74
C ARG A 153 18.22 -6.98 12.81
N LYS A 154 18.00 -7.79 13.85
CA LYS A 154 18.53 -9.17 13.92
C LYS A 154 18.04 -10.02 12.74
N LEU A 155 16.76 -9.88 12.38
CA LEU A 155 16.17 -10.59 11.24
C LEU A 155 16.81 -10.23 9.88
N LEU A 156 17.61 -9.16 9.78
CA LEU A 156 18.31 -8.80 8.55
C LEU A 156 19.54 -9.68 8.28
N GLU A 157 20.10 -10.29 9.32
CA GLU A 157 21.30 -11.13 9.26
C GLU A 157 21.04 -12.45 8.49
N ASP A 158 19.83 -13.01 8.62
CA ASP A 158 19.40 -14.22 7.92
C ASP A 158 18.61 -13.88 6.64
N GLU A 159 19.02 -14.46 5.50
CA GLU A 159 18.37 -14.27 4.20
C GLU A 159 16.88 -14.65 4.20
N ARG A 160 16.49 -15.66 4.99
CA ARG A 160 15.10 -16.16 5.06
C ARG A 160 14.16 -15.14 5.68
N THR A 161 14.67 -14.32 6.60
CA THR A 161 13.87 -13.34 7.37
C THR A 161 14.11 -11.90 6.95
N ARG A 162 15.15 -11.64 6.15
CA ARG A 162 15.57 -10.29 5.73
C ARG A 162 14.41 -9.46 5.18
N PHE A 163 13.58 -10.04 4.31
CA PHE A 163 12.40 -9.35 3.77
C PHE A 163 11.44 -8.86 4.87
N VAL A 164 11.15 -9.71 5.84
CA VAL A 164 10.21 -9.38 6.92
C VAL A 164 10.82 -8.36 7.87
N GLY A 165 12.13 -8.45 8.13
CA GLY A 165 12.90 -7.45 8.88
C GLY A 165 12.82 -6.07 8.24
N VAL A 166 13.11 -5.97 6.94
CA VAL A 166 13.02 -4.69 6.19
C VAL A 166 11.60 -4.15 6.22
N ARG A 167 10.58 -4.99 5.96
CA ARG A 167 9.18 -4.59 5.96
C ARG A 167 8.71 -4.07 7.33
N GLY A 168 9.11 -4.72 8.42
CA GLY A 168 8.77 -4.31 9.78
C GLY A 168 9.34 -2.93 10.11
N ILE A 169 10.63 -2.71 9.84
CA ILE A 169 11.27 -1.39 10.04
C ILE A 169 10.64 -0.34 9.15
N MET A 170 10.36 -0.67 7.88
CA MET A 170 9.70 0.24 6.93
C MET A 170 8.35 0.73 7.47
N LYS A 171 7.51 -0.18 7.97
CA LYS A 171 6.19 0.16 8.54
C LYS A 171 6.33 1.06 9.77
N GLN A 172 7.32 0.80 10.62
CA GLN A 172 7.61 1.66 11.76
C GLN A 172 8.01 3.07 11.32
N LYS A 173 8.92 3.21 10.34
CA LYS A 173 9.33 4.52 9.79
C LYS A 173 8.18 5.26 9.12
N LEU A 174 7.30 4.56 8.40
CA LEU A 174 6.07 5.14 7.86
C LEU A 174 5.16 5.70 8.97
N SER A 175 5.02 4.97 10.08
CA SER A 175 4.23 5.46 11.22
C SER A 175 4.90 6.62 11.95
N ASP A 176 6.22 6.74 11.87
CA ASP A 176 6.99 7.87 12.44
C ASP A 176 6.97 9.10 11.51
N GLY A 177 6.42 8.98 10.30
CA GLY A 177 6.46 10.04 9.28
C GLY A 177 7.80 10.16 8.55
N ASP A 178 8.76 9.27 8.81
CA ASP A 178 10.06 9.23 8.11
C ASP A 178 9.91 8.53 6.75
N THR A 179 9.35 9.27 5.80
CA THR A 179 9.16 8.81 4.41
C THR A 179 10.47 8.62 3.65
N ASP A 180 11.56 9.28 4.07
CA ASP A 180 12.90 9.16 3.48
C ASP A 180 13.53 7.81 3.71
N THR A 181 13.60 7.40 4.97
CA THR A 181 14.09 6.08 5.31
C THR A 181 13.11 5.01 4.84
N ALA A 182 11.80 5.25 4.93
CA ALA A 182 10.79 4.31 4.46
C ALA A 182 10.92 4.00 2.95
N MET A 183 11.20 5.01 2.10
CA MET A 183 11.38 4.79 0.66
C MET A 183 12.58 3.89 0.37
N LYS A 184 13.74 4.16 0.99
CA LYS A 184 14.94 3.33 0.85
C LYS A 184 14.72 1.89 1.34
N LEU A 185 13.92 1.71 2.39
CA LEU A 185 13.53 0.39 2.88
C LEU A 185 12.55 -0.29 1.92
N ALA A 186 11.62 0.45 1.32
CA ALA A 186 10.68 -0.06 0.32
C ALA A 186 11.40 -0.53 -0.95
N GLU A 187 12.39 0.23 -1.44
CA GLU A 187 13.28 -0.18 -2.56
C GLU A 187 14.01 -1.49 -2.24
N LYS A 188 14.61 -1.59 -1.05
CA LYS A 188 15.26 -2.83 -0.59
C LYS A 188 14.28 -4.00 -0.48
N ALA A 189 13.10 -3.78 0.08
CA ALA A 189 12.06 -4.80 0.18
C ALA A 189 11.59 -5.26 -1.20
N PHE A 190 11.45 -4.33 -2.15
CA PHE A 190 11.08 -4.61 -3.53
C PHE A 190 12.17 -5.43 -4.24
N ALA A 191 13.45 -5.09 -4.06
CA ALA A 191 14.56 -5.88 -4.59
C ALA A 191 14.59 -7.32 -4.03
N LEU A 192 14.23 -7.51 -2.75
CA LEU A 192 14.17 -8.83 -2.11
C LEU A 192 12.96 -9.68 -2.56
N LYS A 193 11.78 -9.07 -2.67
CA LYS A 193 10.57 -9.75 -3.16
C LYS A 193 9.77 -8.85 -4.13
N PRO A 194 10.15 -8.82 -5.42
CA PRO A 194 9.51 -7.95 -6.41
C PRO A 194 8.03 -8.24 -6.65
N ARG A 195 7.55 -9.42 -6.28
CA ARG A 195 6.14 -9.87 -6.45
C ARG A 195 5.23 -9.51 -5.27
N HIS A 196 5.76 -8.91 -4.20
CA HIS A 196 4.96 -8.59 -3.02
C HIS A 196 4.14 -7.31 -3.24
N GLU A 197 2.82 -7.45 -3.38
CA GLU A 197 1.90 -6.38 -3.78
C GLU A 197 1.94 -5.15 -2.85
N GLU A 198 1.80 -5.34 -1.54
CA GLU A 198 1.83 -4.23 -0.57
C GLU A 198 3.14 -3.44 -0.62
N THR A 199 4.26 -4.10 -0.91
CA THR A 199 5.56 -3.43 -1.05
C THR A 199 5.60 -2.61 -2.33
N GLN A 200 5.10 -3.16 -3.45
CA GLN A 200 4.97 -2.41 -4.70
C GLN A 200 4.06 -1.19 -4.53
N ASP A 201 2.93 -1.33 -3.84
CA ASP A 201 1.99 -0.22 -3.62
C ASP A 201 2.58 0.86 -2.71
N THR A 202 3.25 0.44 -1.64
CA THR A 202 3.94 1.36 -0.73
C THR A 202 5.05 2.10 -1.44
N LEU A 203 5.88 1.40 -2.22
CA LEU A 203 6.98 2.00 -2.97
C LEU A 203 6.46 2.96 -4.03
N LEU A 204 5.49 2.55 -4.86
CA LEU A 204 4.90 3.40 -5.89
C LEU A 204 4.30 4.68 -5.31
N ARG A 205 3.59 4.57 -4.17
CA ARG A 205 3.06 5.73 -3.46
C ARG A 205 4.18 6.68 -3.00
N LEU A 206 5.20 6.16 -2.33
CA LEU A 206 6.31 6.97 -1.81
C LEU A 206 7.11 7.65 -2.94
N GLN A 207 7.31 6.95 -4.06
CA GLN A 207 7.97 7.49 -5.25
C GLN A 207 7.14 8.60 -5.87
N ALA A 208 5.83 8.41 -6.03
CA ALA A 208 4.92 9.44 -6.55
C ALA A 208 4.82 10.66 -5.62
N GLU A 209 4.83 10.47 -4.30
CA GLU A 209 4.83 11.57 -3.32
C GLU A 209 6.10 12.43 -3.40
N LYS A 210 7.23 11.82 -3.75
CA LYS A 210 8.55 12.49 -3.81
C LYS A 210 9.00 12.87 -5.20
N ALA A 211 8.11 12.76 -6.19
CA ALA A 211 8.43 13.02 -7.58
C ALA A 211 9.55 12.13 -8.16
N ASP A 212 9.79 10.94 -7.60
CA ASP A 212 10.64 9.92 -8.24
C ASP A 212 9.85 9.20 -9.36
N TRP A 213 9.58 9.93 -10.45
CA TRP A 213 8.75 9.43 -11.55
C TRP A 213 9.41 8.28 -12.29
N GLN A 214 10.74 8.30 -12.43
CA GLN A 214 11.48 7.21 -13.08
C GLN A 214 11.37 5.92 -12.27
N GLY A 215 11.65 5.98 -10.96
CA GLY A 215 11.49 4.83 -10.07
C GLY A 215 10.03 4.35 -10.02
N ALA A 216 9.06 5.27 -10.02
CA ALA A 216 7.64 4.92 -10.08
C ALA A 216 7.27 4.13 -11.35
N ARG A 217 7.80 4.52 -12.52
CA ARG A 217 7.58 3.80 -13.79
C ARG A 217 8.21 2.40 -13.76
N GLU A 218 9.39 2.24 -13.16
CA GLU A 218 10.03 0.92 -13.00
C GLU A 218 9.20 0.00 -12.10
N THR A 219 8.74 0.51 -10.96
CA THR A 219 7.84 -0.22 -10.04
C THR A 219 6.54 -0.59 -10.74
N LEU A 220 5.93 0.33 -11.49
CA LEU A 220 4.71 0.10 -12.25
C LEU A 220 4.88 -0.99 -13.32
N GLY A 221 5.98 -0.96 -14.06
CA GLY A 221 6.32 -1.99 -15.05
C GLY A 221 6.51 -3.37 -14.42
N ALA A 222 7.05 -3.45 -13.20
CA ALA A 222 7.11 -4.70 -12.46
C ALA A 222 5.73 -5.21 -12.01
N LYS A 223 4.81 -4.32 -11.59
CA LYS A 223 3.41 -4.71 -11.28
C LYS A 223 2.73 -5.34 -12.50
N LEU A 224 2.92 -4.77 -13.69
CA LEU A 224 2.38 -5.34 -14.94
C LEU A 224 2.98 -6.72 -15.24
N LYS A 225 4.31 -6.87 -15.15
CA LYS A 225 4.99 -8.17 -15.39
C LYS A 225 4.57 -9.26 -14.41
N THR A 226 4.22 -8.88 -13.18
CA THR A 226 3.83 -9.82 -12.12
C THR A 226 2.33 -10.16 -12.13
N GLY A 227 1.55 -9.50 -12.99
CA GLY A 227 0.11 -9.76 -13.16
C GLY A 227 -0.79 -9.14 -12.09
N THR A 228 -0.24 -8.30 -11.21
CA THR A 228 -1.02 -7.63 -10.14
C THR A 228 -1.73 -6.37 -10.62
N LEU A 229 -1.54 -5.97 -11.89
CA LEU A 229 -2.13 -4.76 -12.45
C LEU A 229 -2.68 -5.01 -13.87
N PRO A 230 -3.96 -4.69 -14.15
CA PRO A 230 -4.50 -4.70 -15.50
C PRO A 230 -3.76 -3.75 -16.44
N ARG A 231 -3.71 -4.10 -17.74
CA ARG A 231 -2.91 -3.37 -18.73
C ARG A 231 -3.43 -1.96 -18.99
N ASP A 232 -4.73 -1.79 -19.02
CA ASP A 232 -5.43 -0.51 -19.12
C ASP A 232 -5.07 0.42 -17.95
N VAL A 233 -5.13 -0.10 -16.71
CA VAL A 233 -4.75 0.65 -15.50
C VAL A 233 -3.27 1.01 -15.51
N HIS A 234 -2.41 0.08 -15.94
CA HIS A 234 -0.99 0.37 -16.13
C HIS A 234 -0.78 1.52 -17.12
N THR A 235 -1.40 1.44 -18.30
CA THR A 235 -1.24 2.47 -19.34
C THR A 235 -1.74 3.84 -18.87
N ARG A 236 -2.86 3.90 -18.13
CA ARG A 236 -3.35 5.15 -17.53
C ARG A 236 -2.36 5.71 -16.51
N ARG A 237 -1.90 4.88 -15.57
CA ARG A 237 -0.94 5.28 -14.52
C ARG A 237 0.39 5.74 -15.10
N ASP A 238 0.86 5.09 -16.16
CA ASP A 238 2.07 5.48 -16.88
C ASP A 238 1.90 6.87 -17.53
N ALA A 239 0.72 7.17 -18.09
CA ALA A 239 0.39 8.51 -18.59
C ALA A 239 0.39 9.57 -17.48
N VAL A 240 -0.15 9.25 -16.30
CA VAL A 240 -0.15 10.15 -15.14
C VAL A 240 1.27 10.44 -14.67
N LEU A 241 2.14 9.43 -14.62
CA LEU A 241 3.56 9.61 -14.28
C LEU A 241 4.29 10.47 -15.33
N ALA A 242 4.08 10.20 -16.62
CA ALA A 242 4.66 11.00 -17.70
C ALA A 242 4.21 12.47 -17.66
N LEU A 243 2.93 12.73 -17.40
CA LEU A 243 2.40 14.08 -17.24
C LEU A 243 2.99 14.80 -16.02
N SER A 244 3.16 14.08 -14.91
CA SER A 244 3.75 14.64 -13.68
C SER A 244 5.22 15.01 -13.88
N GLN A 245 5.98 14.13 -14.54
CA GLN A 245 7.35 14.39 -14.95
C GLN A 245 7.44 15.60 -15.90
N ALA A 246 6.51 15.72 -16.85
CA ALA A 246 6.48 16.85 -17.76
C ALA A 246 6.28 18.18 -17.04
N ARG A 247 5.40 18.25 -16.02
CA ARG A 247 5.19 19.45 -15.21
C ARG A 247 6.45 19.87 -14.46
N GLU A 248 7.20 18.92 -13.92
CA GLU A 248 8.48 19.19 -13.24
C GLU A 248 9.56 19.70 -14.22
N MET A 249 9.62 19.11 -15.42
CA MET A 249 10.51 19.57 -16.49
C MET A 249 10.16 21.01 -16.93
N LEU A 250 8.88 21.35 -17.05
CA LEU A 250 8.44 22.73 -17.33
C LEU A 250 8.88 23.69 -16.22
N ALA A 251 8.70 23.30 -14.96
CA ALA A 251 9.13 24.11 -13.82
C ALA A 251 10.65 24.31 -13.77
N SER A 252 11.41 23.36 -14.31
CA SER A 252 12.87 23.40 -14.40
C SER A 252 13.40 24.10 -15.66
N GLY A 253 12.51 24.55 -16.57
CA GLY A 253 12.87 25.23 -17.82
C GLY A 253 13.15 24.32 -19.02
N ASP A 254 13.02 23.00 -18.87
CA ASP A 254 13.28 21.99 -19.90
C ASP A 254 12.06 21.78 -20.84
N ALA A 255 11.56 22.86 -21.45
CA ALA A 255 10.31 22.86 -22.23
C ALA A 255 10.27 21.83 -23.37
N ALA A 256 11.40 21.58 -24.05
CA ALA A 256 11.44 20.62 -25.15
C ALA A 256 11.14 19.18 -24.69
N LYS A 257 11.81 18.72 -23.61
CA LYS A 257 11.58 17.38 -23.04
C LYS A 257 10.21 17.27 -22.39
N ALA A 258 9.77 18.33 -21.72
CA ALA A 258 8.43 18.37 -21.16
C ALA A 258 7.36 18.18 -22.24
N ASN A 259 7.49 18.86 -23.37
CA ASN A 259 6.54 18.76 -24.48
C ASN A 259 6.49 17.34 -25.05
N GLU A 260 7.62 16.62 -25.11
CA GLU A 260 7.62 15.21 -25.50
C GLU A 260 6.88 14.33 -24.50
N ALA A 261 7.12 14.53 -23.19
CA ALA A 261 6.45 13.78 -22.13
C ALA A 261 4.93 14.07 -22.04
N VAL A 262 4.50 15.31 -22.28
CA VAL A 262 3.07 15.66 -22.40
C VAL A 262 2.41 14.90 -23.55
N LEU A 263 3.04 14.90 -24.72
CA LEU A 263 2.51 14.21 -25.90
C LEU A 263 2.53 12.69 -25.73
N GLU A 264 3.50 12.14 -25.00
CA GLU A 264 3.51 10.74 -24.58
C GLU A 264 2.31 10.43 -23.67
N ALA A 265 2.04 11.28 -22.67
CA ALA A 265 0.93 11.11 -21.75
C ALA A 265 -0.43 11.11 -22.46
N ASP A 266 -0.68 12.06 -23.37
CA ASP A 266 -1.92 12.10 -24.17
C ASP A 266 -2.07 10.88 -25.09
N ARG A 267 -0.96 10.39 -25.67
CA ARG A 267 -0.97 9.17 -26.48
C ARG A 267 -1.32 7.93 -25.66
N LEU A 268 -0.80 7.83 -24.44
CA LEU A 268 -1.04 6.71 -23.52
C LEU A 268 -2.45 6.74 -22.95
N SER A 269 -2.91 7.90 -22.47
CA SER A 269 -4.25 8.09 -21.90
C SER A 269 -4.93 9.34 -22.49
N PRO A 270 -5.59 9.19 -23.65
CA PRO A 270 -6.20 10.32 -24.35
C PRO A 270 -7.46 10.89 -23.69
N GLU A 271 -8.02 10.19 -22.71
CA GLU A 271 -9.17 10.62 -21.90
C GLU A 271 -8.72 11.31 -20.60
N LEU A 272 -7.41 11.33 -20.32
CA LEU A 272 -6.85 12.07 -19.20
C LEU A 272 -6.91 13.57 -19.53
N ILE A 273 -7.99 14.21 -19.09
CA ILE A 273 -8.29 15.65 -19.26
C ILE A 273 -7.03 16.55 -19.13
N PRO A 274 -6.25 16.50 -18.04
CA PRO A 274 -5.09 17.38 -17.88
C PRO A 274 -3.96 17.08 -18.89
N ALA A 275 -3.81 15.85 -19.36
CA ALA A 275 -2.85 15.53 -20.43
C ALA A 275 -3.33 16.09 -21.77
N ALA A 276 -4.62 15.93 -22.09
CA ALA A 276 -5.19 16.45 -23.34
C ALA A 276 -5.18 17.98 -23.41
N VAL A 277 -5.41 18.67 -22.28
CA VAL A 277 -5.29 20.14 -22.17
C VAL A 277 -3.86 20.57 -22.48
N MET A 278 -2.87 20.02 -21.76
CA MET A 278 -1.46 20.39 -21.98
C MET A 278 -0.99 20.00 -23.39
N ALA A 279 -1.41 18.85 -23.93
CA ALA A 279 -1.07 18.43 -25.28
C ALA A 279 -1.65 19.38 -26.35
N ALA A 280 -2.87 19.88 -26.13
CA ALA A 280 -3.47 20.86 -27.02
C ALA A 280 -2.73 22.20 -26.99
N GLU A 281 -2.31 22.66 -25.81
CA GLU A 281 -1.47 23.85 -25.65
C GLU A 281 -0.14 23.69 -26.38
N VAL A 282 0.57 22.57 -26.16
CA VAL A 282 1.82 22.25 -26.87
C VAL A 282 1.64 22.23 -28.39
N HIS A 283 0.52 21.69 -28.88
CA HIS A 283 0.22 21.70 -30.31
C HIS A 283 -0.13 23.10 -30.83
N ALA A 284 -0.83 23.92 -30.05
CA ALA A 284 -1.18 25.28 -30.40
C ALA A 284 0.06 26.18 -30.48
N GLU A 285 0.97 26.08 -29.51
CA GLU A 285 2.27 26.78 -29.52
C GLU A 285 3.12 26.42 -30.74
N LYS A 286 3.05 25.17 -31.19
CA LYS A 286 3.70 24.68 -32.41
C LYS A 286 2.97 25.09 -33.70
N GLY A 287 1.91 25.87 -33.62
CA GLY A 287 1.08 26.29 -34.76
C GLY A 287 0.22 25.18 -35.38
N ASN A 288 0.09 24.03 -34.71
CA ASN A 288 -0.66 22.87 -35.21
C ASN A 288 -2.07 22.81 -34.59
N ALA A 289 -2.92 23.75 -34.99
CA ALA A 289 -4.31 23.82 -34.53
C ALA A 289 -5.13 22.54 -34.79
N ARG A 290 -4.80 21.80 -35.87
CA ARG A 290 -5.47 20.54 -36.22
C ARG A 290 -5.17 19.44 -35.19
N ALA A 291 -3.93 19.31 -34.77
CA ALA A 291 -3.55 18.34 -33.74
C ALA A 291 -4.11 18.73 -32.36
N ALA A 292 -4.05 20.02 -32.00
CA ALA A 292 -4.65 20.52 -30.77
C ALA A 292 -6.16 20.22 -30.69
N THR A 293 -6.89 20.51 -31.77
CA THR A 293 -8.32 20.18 -31.90
C THR A 293 -8.58 18.68 -31.76
N LYS A 294 -7.69 17.83 -32.30
CA LYS A 294 -7.85 16.38 -32.24
C LYS A 294 -7.68 15.84 -30.81
N ALA A 295 -6.68 16.32 -30.06
CA ALA A 295 -6.44 15.94 -28.67
C ALA A 295 -7.68 16.26 -27.81
N ILE A 296 -8.16 17.50 -27.87
CA ILE A 296 -9.34 17.94 -27.11
C ILE A 296 -10.59 17.13 -27.47
N LYS A 297 -10.88 16.96 -28.77
CA LYS A 297 -12.06 16.18 -29.19
C LYS A 297 -12.03 14.75 -28.66
N LYS A 298 -10.85 14.14 -28.58
CA LYS A 298 -10.70 12.77 -28.10
C LYS A 298 -11.02 12.66 -26.61
N ALA A 299 -10.54 13.60 -25.79
CA ALA A 299 -10.88 13.66 -24.37
C ALA A 299 -12.36 14.02 -24.14
N TRP A 300 -12.91 14.92 -24.96
CA TRP A 300 -14.31 15.38 -24.87
C TRP A 300 -15.34 14.27 -25.13
N VAL A 301 -15.00 13.27 -25.95
CA VAL A 301 -15.88 12.10 -26.20
C VAL A 301 -16.18 11.33 -24.91
N GLY A 302 -15.16 11.17 -24.05
CA GLY A 302 -15.33 10.47 -22.76
C GLY A 302 -16.01 11.36 -21.73
N HIS A 303 -15.45 12.54 -21.47
CA HIS A 303 -15.94 13.46 -20.44
C HIS A 303 -15.84 14.92 -20.92
N PRO A 304 -16.96 15.55 -21.31
CA PRO A 304 -17.04 17.01 -21.45
C PRO A 304 -16.53 17.70 -20.19
N HIS A 305 -15.62 18.67 -20.34
CA HIS A 305 -14.93 19.29 -19.22
C HIS A 305 -14.61 20.77 -19.47
N PRO A 306 -14.80 21.67 -18.48
CA PRO A 306 -14.55 23.10 -18.65
C PRO A 306 -13.11 23.42 -19.08
N ASP A 307 -12.12 22.72 -18.54
CA ASP A 307 -10.71 22.93 -18.93
C ASP A 307 -10.44 22.56 -20.40
N LEU A 308 -11.12 21.54 -20.94
CA LEU A 308 -11.00 21.20 -22.36
C LEU A 308 -11.61 22.30 -23.23
N ALA A 309 -12.73 22.88 -22.81
CA ALA A 309 -13.35 24.00 -23.50
C ALA A 309 -12.46 25.26 -23.47
N ARG A 310 -11.83 25.55 -22.31
CA ARG A 310 -10.87 26.65 -22.15
C ARG A 310 -9.65 26.44 -23.05
N ALA A 311 -9.07 25.24 -23.05
CA ALA A 311 -7.95 24.89 -23.93
C ALA A 311 -8.35 25.02 -25.42
N PHE A 312 -9.57 24.60 -25.79
CA PHE A 312 -10.07 24.76 -27.15
C PHE A 312 -10.23 26.21 -27.55
N ALA A 313 -10.70 27.08 -26.64
CA ALA A 313 -10.76 28.51 -26.87
C ALA A 313 -9.36 29.09 -27.11
N GLY A 314 -8.37 28.67 -26.31
CA GLY A 314 -6.97 29.12 -26.39
C GLY A 314 -6.24 28.80 -27.70
N ILE A 315 -6.74 27.88 -28.53
CA ILE A 315 -6.15 27.60 -29.86
C ILE A 315 -6.22 28.84 -30.77
N VAL A 316 -7.29 29.65 -30.65
CA VAL A 316 -7.49 30.89 -31.42
C VAL A 316 -8.03 31.97 -30.47
N PRO A 317 -7.15 32.71 -29.76
CA PRO A 317 -7.56 33.64 -28.71
C PRO A 317 -8.33 34.85 -29.25
N ASP A 318 -7.89 35.42 -30.37
CA ASP A 318 -8.41 36.66 -30.94
C ASP A 318 -9.53 36.45 -31.99
N GLU A 319 -10.32 35.38 -31.81
CA GLU A 319 -11.41 35.03 -32.71
C GLU A 319 -12.70 35.78 -32.37
N ASP A 320 -13.37 36.31 -33.40
CA ASP A 320 -14.70 36.91 -33.29
C ASP A 320 -15.71 35.93 -32.64
N PRO A 321 -16.63 36.39 -31.76
CA PRO A 321 -17.56 35.52 -31.07
C PRO A 321 -18.41 34.61 -31.98
N GLN A 322 -18.87 35.12 -33.13
CA GLN A 322 -19.67 34.33 -34.08
C GLN A 322 -18.80 33.29 -34.81
N ALA A 323 -17.57 33.65 -35.17
CA ALA A 323 -16.60 32.70 -35.71
C ALA A 323 -16.27 31.60 -34.69
N ARG A 324 -16.11 31.96 -33.40
CA ARG A 324 -15.86 31.02 -32.30
C ARG A 324 -16.99 30.01 -32.15
N ILE A 325 -18.25 30.45 -32.14
CA ILE A 325 -19.42 29.53 -32.14
C ILE A 325 -19.30 28.53 -33.29
N LYS A 326 -19.02 29.02 -34.52
CA LYS A 326 -18.87 28.16 -35.70
C LYS A 326 -17.75 27.12 -35.54
N ARG A 327 -16.61 27.50 -34.96
CA ARG A 327 -15.49 26.58 -34.70
C ARG A 327 -15.78 25.57 -33.60
N PHE A 328 -16.58 25.93 -32.59
CA PHE A 328 -16.99 25.03 -31.51
C PHE A 328 -18.09 24.04 -31.93
N LYS A 329 -18.85 24.29 -33.01
CA LYS A 329 -19.90 23.38 -33.51
C LYS A 329 -19.50 21.88 -33.55
N PRO A 330 -18.31 21.49 -34.03
CA PRO A 330 -17.92 20.08 -34.05
C PRO A 330 -17.67 19.48 -32.66
N LEU A 331 -17.30 20.29 -31.66
CA LEU A 331 -17.15 19.86 -30.27
C LEU A 331 -18.53 19.71 -29.61
N LEU A 332 -19.39 20.71 -29.81
CA LEU A 332 -20.75 20.77 -29.24
C LEU A 332 -21.70 19.67 -29.77
N LYS A 333 -21.42 19.12 -30.95
CA LYS A 333 -22.14 17.95 -31.49
C LYS A 333 -21.81 16.64 -30.74
N ILE A 334 -20.73 16.62 -29.97
CA ILE A 334 -20.32 15.47 -29.17
C ILE A 334 -20.98 15.64 -27.80
N ASN A 335 -21.82 14.68 -27.40
CA ASN A 335 -22.59 14.72 -26.15
C ASN A 335 -23.40 16.03 -25.99
N PRO A 336 -24.34 16.35 -26.92
CA PRO A 336 -25.08 17.62 -26.92
C PRO A 336 -25.99 17.80 -25.69
N GLU A 337 -26.43 16.70 -25.09
CA GLU A 337 -27.30 16.71 -23.90
C GLU A 337 -26.51 16.80 -22.58
N ASP A 338 -25.17 16.71 -22.63
CA ASP A 338 -24.35 16.82 -21.42
C ASP A 338 -24.46 18.24 -20.82
N PRO A 339 -24.66 18.38 -19.50
CA PRO A 339 -24.73 19.68 -18.84
C PRO A 339 -23.57 20.62 -19.19
N GLU A 340 -22.35 20.11 -19.28
CA GLU A 340 -21.18 20.92 -19.62
C GLU A 340 -21.24 21.41 -21.07
N THR A 341 -21.68 20.57 -22.01
CA THR A 341 -21.85 20.96 -23.41
C THR A 341 -22.92 22.05 -23.57
N ARG A 342 -24.05 21.91 -22.86
CA ARG A 342 -25.13 22.90 -22.86
C ARG A 342 -24.70 24.24 -22.25
N MET A 343 -24.01 24.20 -21.09
CA MET A 343 -23.45 25.40 -20.45
C MET A 343 -22.41 26.08 -21.34
N LEU A 344 -21.53 25.31 -22.00
CA LEU A 344 -20.55 25.84 -22.94
C LEU A 344 -21.22 26.53 -24.13
N LEU A 345 -22.26 25.92 -24.72
CA LEU A 345 -23.01 26.54 -25.82
C LEU A 345 -23.66 27.85 -25.37
N ALA A 346 -24.23 27.89 -24.16
CA ALA A 346 -24.80 29.11 -23.59
C ALA A 346 -23.73 30.20 -23.38
N GLU A 347 -22.56 29.86 -22.83
CA GLU A 347 -21.44 30.79 -22.66
C GLU A 347 -20.97 31.39 -23.99
N LEU A 348 -20.89 30.57 -25.05
CA LEU A 348 -20.53 31.04 -26.38
C LEU A 348 -21.55 32.03 -26.96
N HIS A 349 -22.85 31.77 -26.76
CA HIS A 349 -23.91 32.68 -27.20
C HIS A 349 -23.97 33.96 -26.37
N ILE A 350 -23.72 33.89 -25.05
CA ILE A 350 -23.57 35.08 -24.18
C ILE A 350 -22.42 35.95 -24.68
N ALA A 351 -21.27 35.35 -24.99
CA ALA A 351 -20.11 36.07 -25.52
C ALA A 351 -20.37 36.70 -26.90
N ALA A 352 -21.32 36.16 -27.66
CA ALA A 352 -21.77 36.69 -28.94
C ALA A 352 -22.99 37.62 -28.83
N GLU A 353 -23.39 37.98 -27.60
CA GLU A 353 -24.56 38.80 -27.27
C GLU A 353 -25.91 38.27 -27.81
N ASP A 354 -25.96 36.97 -28.15
CA ASP A 354 -27.17 36.28 -28.59
C ASP A 354 -27.86 35.62 -27.39
N PHE A 355 -28.44 36.46 -26.52
CA PHE A 355 -29.08 36.00 -25.29
C PHE A 355 -30.28 35.06 -25.52
N PRO A 356 -31.14 35.24 -26.56
CA PRO A 356 -32.20 34.29 -26.87
C PRO A 356 -31.69 32.88 -27.19
N GLU A 357 -30.62 32.74 -28.00
CA GLU A 357 -30.02 31.42 -28.25
C GLU A 357 -29.29 30.88 -27.00
N ALA A 358 -28.64 31.74 -26.21
CA ALA A 358 -28.03 31.33 -24.94
C ALA A 358 -29.06 30.72 -23.97
N ARG A 359 -30.25 31.31 -23.90
CA ARG A 359 -31.37 30.78 -23.10
C ARG A 359 -31.83 29.41 -23.63
N ARG A 360 -31.98 29.28 -24.95
CA ARG A 360 -32.36 28.00 -25.57
C ARG A 360 -31.31 26.91 -25.33
N ALA A 361 -30.03 27.27 -25.35
CA ALA A 361 -28.92 26.36 -25.09
C ALA A 361 -28.89 25.83 -23.65
N LEU A 362 -29.16 26.68 -22.65
CA LEU A 362 -29.32 26.23 -21.26
C LEU A 362 -30.53 25.31 -21.10
N GLY A 363 -31.61 25.59 -21.83
CA GLY A 363 -32.83 24.78 -21.80
C GLY A 363 -33.39 24.63 -20.39
N ASP A 364 -33.67 23.39 -20.01
CA ASP A 364 -34.22 22.99 -18.70
C ASP A 364 -33.15 22.72 -17.63
N LEU A 365 -31.88 23.02 -17.88
CA LEU A 365 -30.78 22.68 -16.96
C LEU A 365 -30.94 23.37 -15.60
N ILE A 366 -31.47 24.60 -15.58
CA ILE A 366 -31.73 25.37 -14.36
C ILE A 366 -32.84 24.77 -13.48
N GLU A 367 -33.63 23.83 -14.00
CA GLU A 367 -34.70 23.14 -13.29
C GLU A 367 -34.30 21.69 -12.95
N THR A 368 -33.69 21.00 -13.91
CA THR A 368 -33.34 19.57 -13.83
C THR A 368 -32.03 19.31 -13.08
N ASP A 369 -31.03 20.17 -13.24
CA ASP A 369 -29.71 20.05 -12.60
C ASP A 369 -29.12 21.43 -12.26
N PRO A 370 -29.74 22.18 -11.34
CA PRO A 370 -29.30 23.52 -11.00
C PRO A 370 -27.93 23.49 -10.32
N THR A 371 -26.93 24.04 -10.99
CA THR A 371 -25.61 24.33 -10.43
C THR A 371 -25.41 25.83 -10.28
N ALA A 372 -24.51 26.23 -9.38
CA ALA A 372 -24.10 27.63 -9.22
C ALA A 372 -23.69 28.25 -10.56
N ARG A 373 -22.97 27.51 -11.42
CA ARG A 373 -22.60 27.96 -12.77
C ARG A 373 -23.82 28.13 -13.68
N SER A 374 -24.68 27.12 -13.81
CA SER A 374 -25.88 27.21 -14.68
C SER A 374 -26.81 28.38 -14.30
N LEU A 375 -26.99 28.64 -13.00
CA LEU A 375 -27.81 29.74 -12.51
C LEU A 375 -27.14 31.11 -12.70
N THR A 376 -25.81 31.17 -12.61
CA THR A 376 -25.04 32.39 -12.92
C THR A 376 -25.10 32.71 -14.42
N LEU A 377 -25.07 31.69 -15.29
CA LEU A 377 -25.29 31.87 -16.73
C LEU A 377 -26.69 32.39 -17.02
N MET A 378 -27.72 31.86 -16.35
CA MET A 378 -29.08 32.41 -16.45
C MET A 378 -29.14 33.87 -16.00
N ALA A 379 -28.49 34.23 -14.89
CA ALA A 379 -28.41 35.61 -14.44
C ALA A 379 -27.74 36.54 -15.47
N ALA A 380 -26.69 36.06 -16.15
CA ALA A 380 -26.03 36.80 -17.23
C ALA A 380 -26.96 37.00 -18.45
N ILE A 381 -27.73 35.98 -18.82
CA ILE A 381 -28.74 36.04 -19.89
C ILE A 381 -29.83 37.05 -19.56
N GLU A 382 -30.42 36.99 -18.36
CA GLU A 382 -31.47 37.93 -17.95
C GLU A 382 -30.97 39.38 -17.95
N ARG A 383 -29.72 39.60 -17.53
CA ARG A 383 -29.09 40.91 -17.59
C ARG A 383 -28.92 41.39 -19.03
N GLY A 384 -28.43 40.52 -19.92
CA GLY A 384 -28.24 40.82 -21.34
C GLY A 384 -29.54 41.12 -22.08
N GLU A 385 -30.64 40.46 -21.70
CA GLU A 385 -31.99 40.74 -22.22
C GLU A 385 -32.63 42.01 -21.62
N GLY A 386 -31.95 42.72 -20.72
CA GLY A 386 -32.45 43.95 -20.10
C GLY A 386 -33.52 43.73 -19.04
N LYS A 387 -33.56 42.58 -18.36
CA LYS A 387 -34.46 42.38 -17.22
C LYS A 387 -34.06 43.27 -16.03
N PRO A 388 -35.02 43.58 -15.12
CA PRO A 388 -34.73 44.32 -13.91
C PRO A 388 -33.67 43.63 -13.02
N ASP A 389 -32.85 44.44 -12.35
CA ASP A 389 -31.81 43.96 -11.42
C ASP A 389 -32.34 43.06 -10.31
N SER A 390 -33.61 43.21 -9.91
CA SER A 390 -34.27 42.33 -8.94
C SER A 390 -34.33 40.87 -9.41
N VAL A 391 -34.55 40.64 -10.72
CA VAL A 391 -34.58 39.31 -11.33
C VAL A 391 -33.18 38.72 -11.38
N VAL A 392 -32.19 39.50 -11.83
CA VAL A 392 -30.78 39.09 -11.89
C VAL A 392 -30.29 38.71 -10.48
N ARG A 393 -30.58 39.55 -9.48
CA ARG A 393 -30.25 39.29 -8.08
C ARG A 393 -30.93 38.03 -7.57
N GLY A 394 -32.19 37.79 -7.93
CA GLY A 394 -32.92 36.58 -7.58
C GLY A 394 -32.20 35.30 -8.06
N TRP A 395 -31.68 35.30 -9.29
CA TRP A 395 -30.89 34.17 -9.81
C TRP A 395 -29.55 34.00 -9.10
N LEU A 396 -28.82 35.10 -8.86
CA LEU A 396 -27.56 35.04 -8.13
C LEU A 396 -27.74 34.56 -6.69
N THR A 397 -28.83 34.96 -6.02
CA THR A 397 -29.18 34.45 -4.68
C THR A 397 -29.44 32.95 -4.71
N LYS A 398 -30.15 32.43 -5.73
CA LYS A 398 -30.33 30.98 -5.90
C LYS A 398 -28.99 30.26 -6.14
N ALA A 399 -28.08 30.87 -6.89
CA ALA A 399 -26.77 30.31 -7.19
C ALA A 399 -25.89 30.12 -5.94
N LEU A 400 -26.01 30.98 -4.92
CA LEU A 400 -25.23 30.88 -3.67
C LEU A 400 -25.49 29.58 -2.90
N THR A 401 -26.71 29.08 -2.95
CA THR A 401 -27.13 27.85 -2.26
C THR A 401 -27.09 26.62 -3.16
N ALA A 402 -26.80 26.79 -4.46
CA ALA A 402 -26.77 25.70 -5.42
C ALA A 402 -25.45 24.93 -5.35
N PRO A 403 -25.45 23.62 -5.67
CA PRO A 403 -24.22 22.84 -5.83
C PRO A 403 -23.28 23.47 -6.86
N ARG A 404 -21.96 23.41 -6.62
CA ARG A 404 -20.96 23.90 -7.59
C ARG A 404 -20.89 23.06 -8.87
N GLY A 405 -21.53 21.89 -8.90
CA GLY A 405 -21.44 20.91 -9.97
C GLY A 405 -20.30 19.91 -9.74
N PRO A 406 -19.87 19.21 -10.80
CA PRO A 406 -18.74 18.30 -10.73
C PRO A 406 -17.44 19.01 -10.31
N GLN A 407 -16.63 18.31 -9.51
CA GLN A 407 -15.32 18.77 -9.04
C GLN A 407 -14.34 17.58 -9.09
N TRP A 408 -13.04 17.85 -8.93
CA TRP A 408 -12.06 16.78 -8.76
C TRP A 408 -12.22 16.16 -7.37
N ILE A 409 -12.54 14.87 -7.31
CA ILE A 409 -12.78 14.16 -6.06
C ILE A 409 -11.93 12.90 -6.04
N CYS A 410 -11.25 12.66 -4.92
CA CYS A 410 -10.55 11.41 -4.70
C CYS A 410 -11.54 10.24 -4.55
N ASP A 411 -11.41 9.20 -5.37
CA ASP A 411 -12.26 8.00 -5.29
C ASP A 411 -12.07 7.21 -3.99
N LYS A 412 -10.91 7.35 -3.34
CA LYS A 412 -10.58 6.61 -2.11
C LYS A 412 -11.06 7.28 -0.83
N CYS A 413 -10.91 8.60 -0.72
CA CYS A 413 -11.20 9.33 0.52
C CYS A 413 -12.21 10.47 0.38
N HIS A 414 -12.76 10.66 -0.82
CA HIS A 414 -13.77 11.67 -1.15
C HIS A 414 -13.35 13.14 -0.95
N THR A 415 -12.09 13.41 -0.59
CA THR A 415 -11.56 14.77 -0.55
C THR A 415 -11.71 15.46 -1.90
N ILE A 416 -12.23 16.69 -1.86
CA ILE A 416 -12.42 17.58 -3.02
C ILE A 416 -11.12 18.35 -3.27
N HIS A 417 -10.75 18.46 -4.54
CA HIS A 417 -9.59 19.20 -5.04
C HIS A 417 -10.05 20.31 -5.99
N ALA A 418 -9.37 21.46 -5.93
CA ALA A 418 -9.59 22.55 -6.89
C ALA A 418 -9.01 22.17 -8.27
N ASP A 419 -7.76 21.72 -8.29
CA ASP A 419 -7.05 21.32 -9.49
C ASP A 419 -6.75 19.81 -9.49
N TRP A 420 -6.59 19.25 -10.68
CA TRP A 420 -6.11 17.88 -10.82
C TRP A 420 -4.66 17.74 -10.34
N ALA A 421 -4.42 16.70 -9.54
CA ALA A 421 -3.12 16.27 -9.07
C ALA A 421 -2.95 14.74 -9.22
N PRO A 422 -1.73 14.25 -9.46
CA PRO A 422 -1.46 12.82 -9.60
C PRO A 422 -1.63 12.04 -8.28
N VAL A 423 -1.47 12.72 -7.14
CA VAL A 423 -1.56 12.16 -5.79
C VAL A 423 -2.56 12.98 -4.97
N CYS A 424 -3.49 12.31 -4.29
CA CYS A 424 -4.42 12.98 -3.38
C CYS A 424 -3.66 13.62 -2.20
N THR A 425 -3.84 14.92 -1.99
CA THR A 425 -3.21 15.68 -0.91
C THR A 425 -3.55 15.17 0.50
N HIS A 426 -4.75 14.59 0.69
CA HIS A 426 -5.22 14.06 1.97
C HIS A 426 -4.76 12.61 2.21
N CYS A 427 -5.25 11.64 1.43
CA CYS A 427 -4.96 10.22 1.68
C CYS A 427 -3.71 9.66 0.98
N LYS A 428 -3.02 10.50 0.19
CA LYS A 428 -1.81 10.15 -0.58
C LYS A 428 -2.00 9.02 -1.59
N ALA A 429 -3.22 8.73 -2.01
CA ALA A 429 -3.47 7.74 -3.05
C ALA A 429 -3.12 8.29 -4.44
N PHE A 430 -2.42 7.47 -5.22
CA PHE A 430 -1.98 7.78 -6.58
C PHE A 430 -3.05 7.45 -7.62
N ASP A 431 -3.26 8.34 -8.61
CA ASP A 431 -4.24 8.21 -9.71
C ASP A 431 -5.66 7.84 -9.22
N THR A 432 -6.19 8.67 -8.31
CA THR A 432 -7.53 8.48 -7.73
C THR A 432 -8.47 9.68 -7.91
N LEU A 433 -8.01 10.77 -8.54
CA LEU A 433 -8.86 11.94 -8.75
C LEU A 433 -9.74 11.73 -9.97
N ALA A 434 -11.06 11.83 -9.76
CA ALA A 434 -12.07 11.74 -10.79
C ALA A 434 -12.95 13.01 -10.80
N TRP A 435 -13.37 13.45 -11.99
CA TRP A 435 -14.27 14.58 -12.16
C TRP A 435 -15.71 14.13 -11.96
N ARG A 436 -16.31 14.42 -10.81
CA ARG A 436 -17.67 13.96 -10.46
C ARG A 436 -18.36 14.89 -9.47
N ARG A 437 -19.67 14.72 -9.30
CA ARG A 437 -20.42 15.48 -8.30
C ARG A 437 -20.06 15.02 -6.87
N PRO A 438 -19.89 15.97 -5.93
CA PRO A 438 -19.77 15.63 -4.52
C PRO A 438 -21.03 14.89 -4.02
N PRO A 439 -20.88 13.92 -3.09
CA PRO A 439 -22.03 13.37 -2.40
C PRO A 439 -22.77 14.49 -1.65
N VAL A 440 -24.11 14.44 -1.68
CA VAL A 440 -24.99 15.47 -1.13
C VAL A 440 -24.67 15.67 0.37
N GLY A 441 -24.24 16.88 0.75
CA GLY A 441 -23.97 17.25 2.15
C GLY A 441 -22.64 17.98 2.38
N GLU A 442 -21.67 17.84 1.47
CA GLU A 442 -20.40 18.57 1.56
C GLU A 442 -20.47 19.83 0.69
N VAL A 443 -21.05 20.89 1.25
CA VAL A 443 -20.84 22.24 0.74
C VAL A 443 -19.36 22.55 0.96
N ALA A 444 -18.55 22.43 -0.08
CA ALA A 444 -17.17 22.86 -0.04
C ALA A 444 -17.15 24.36 0.30
N MET A 445 -16.69 24.69 1.51
CA MET A 445 -16.41 26.06 1.90
C MET A 445 -15.38 26.65 0.91
N PRO A 446 -15.46 27.94 0.56
CA PRO A 446 -14.66 28.49 -0.53
C PRO A 446 -13.17 28.40 -0.21
N GLY A 447 -12.44 27.59 -0.97
CA GLY A 447 -11.01 27.81 -1.19
C GLY A 447 -10.85 28.88 -2.26
N GLY A 448 -10.16 29.97 -1.92
CA GLY A 448 -9.64 30.94 -2.88
C GLY A 448 -10.61 32.04 -3.32
N THR A 449 -10.56 33.17 -2.61
CA THR A 449 -10.94 34.48 -3.10
C THR A 449 -10.20 34.81 -4.40
N GLU A 450 -10.89 34.74 -5.53
CA GLU A 450 -10.62 35.60 -6.69
C GLU A 450 -11.94 36.26 -7.11
N MET A 451 -12.38 37.22 -6.29
CA MET A 451 -13.25 38.27 -6.77
C MET A 451 -12.39 39.17 -7.65
N LEU A 452 -12.53 39.06 -8.98
CA LEU A 452 -12.08 40.10 -9.91
C LEU A 452 -12.72 41.44 -9.49
N PRO A 453 -11.93 42.50 -9.21
CA PRO A 453 -12.48 43.81 -8.89
C PRO A 453 -12.79 44.54 -10.20
N LEU A 454 -13.80 44.09 -10.91
CA LEU A 454 -14.40 44.84 -12.01
C LEU A 454 -15.90 44.77 -11.81
N ILE A 455 -16.54 45.95 -11.75
CA ILE A 455 -17.97 46.20 -11.50
C ILE A 455 -18.30 46.48 -10.01
N VAL A 456 -17.77 47.58 -9.48
CA VAL A 456 -18.56 48.48 -8.63
C VAL A 456 -18.42 49.88 -9.22
N GLY A 457 -19.39 50.24 -10.06
CA GLY A 457 -19.57 51.61 -10.52
C GLY A 457 -20.03 52.51 -9.36
N GLN A 458 -19.52 53.75 -9.41
CA GLN A 458 -20.15 54.98 -8.94
C GLN A 458 -20.74 54.95 -7.52
N ARG A 459 -19.96 55.48 -6.57
CA ARG A 459 -20.53 56.04 -5.33
C ARG A 459 -21.29 57.31 -5.68
N ASP A 460 -22.59 57.27 -5.45
CA ASP A 460 -23.45 58.45 -5.44
C ASP A 460 -22.91 59.52 -4.49
N LYS A 461 -22.98 60.77 -4.95
CA LYS A 461 -22.62 61.98 -4.20
C LYS A 461 -23.52 62.10 -2.96
N ILE A 462 -22.90 62.15 -1.79
CA ILE A 462 -23.52 62.69 -0.58
C ILE A 462 -23.12 64.17 -0.47
N PRO A 463 -24.04 65.13 -0.34
CA PRO A 463 -23.70 66.53 -0.12
C PRO A 463 -23.04 66.70 1.24
N SER A 464 -21.86 67.35 1.28
CA SER A 464 -21.18 67.72 2.51
C SER A 464 -21.80 69.00 3.11
N GLU A 465 -22.31 68.91 4.33
CA GLU A 465 -22.53 70.07 5.20
C GLU A 465 -21.21 70.53 5.86
N PRO A 466 -21.07 71.83 6.24
CA PRO A 466 -19.80 72.45 6.58
C PRO A 466 -19.35 72.18 8.02
N ALA A 467 -18.03 72.09 8.20
CA ALA A 467 -17.36 71.88 9.48
C ALA A 467 -17.19 73.20 10.26
N ASP A 468 -17.52 73.17 11.56
CA ASP A 468 -17.11 74.17 12.55
C ASP A 468 -15.61 74.04 12.90
N PRO A 469 -14.92 75.14 13.25
CA PRO A 469 -13.48 75.14 13.53
C PRO A 469 -13.15 74.62 14.95
N PRO A 470 -11.93 74.10 15.17
CA PRO A 470 -11.53 73.51 16.45
C PRO A 470 -11.14 74.54 17.53
N GLU A 471 -11.63 74.30 18.74
CA GLU A 471 -11.23 74.96 20.00
C GLU A 471 -9.76 74.70 20.37
N GLU A 472 -9.16 75.72 20.97
CA GLU A 472 -7.77 75.85 21.37
C GLU A 472 -7.40 74.92 22.54
N ALA A 473 -6.21 74.31 22.46
CA ALA A 473 -5.64 73.47 23.52
C ALA A 473 -4.91 74.34 24.57
N GLU A 474 -5.37 74.30 25.81
CA GLU A 474 -4.66 74.85 26.97
C GLU A 474 -3.40 74.03 27.30
N LEU A 475 -2.27 74.73 27.33
CA LEU A 475 -0.96 74.27 27.78
C LEU A 475 -0.89 74.31 29.32
N ILE A 476 -0.66 73.15 29.96
CA ILE A 476 -0.29 73.10 31.38
C ILE A 476 1.22 73.30 31.50
N ALA A 477 1.58 74.35 32.23
CA ALA A 477 2.93 74.81 32.51
C ALA A 477 3.69 73.87 33.44
N ASP A 478 4.96 73.62 33.10
CA ASP A 478 5.95 73.00 33.97
C ASP A 478 6.79 74.12 34.62
N ALA A 479 6.81 74.14 35.96
CA ALA A 479 7.54 75.14 36.74
C ALA A 479 8.93 74.62 37.13
N THR A 480 9.89 75.50 36.92
CA THR A 480 11.34 75.36 37.01
C THR A 480 11.88 75.37 38.44
N ALA A 481 12.99 74.65 38.63
CA ALA A 481 14.15 74.95 39.49
C ALA A 481 15.11 73.74 39.34
N THR A 482 16.44 73.79 39.23
CA THR A 482 17.49 74.80 39.37
C THR A 482 18.79 74.08 38.99
N GLU A 483 19.66 74.66 38.17
CA GLU A 483 21.09 74.97 38.49
C GLU A 483 21.92 75.30 37.23
N LYS A 484 22.36 76.57 37.23
CA LYS A 484 23.48 77.24 36.53
C LYS A 484 23.46 77.42 35.01
#